data_AF-A0A496LIC1-F1
#
_entry.id   AF-A0A496LIC1-F1
#
_cell.length_a   1.000
_cell.length_b   1.000
_cell.length_c   1.000
_cell.angle_alpha   90.00
_cell.angle_beta   90.00
_cell.angle_gamma   90.00
#
_symmetry.space_group_name_H-M   'P 1'
#
loop_
_entity.id
_entity.type
_entity.pdbx_description
1 polymer ?
#
loop_
_entity_poly.entity_id
_entity_poly.type
_entity_poly.pdbx_seq_one_letter_code
_entity_poly.pdbx_strand_id
1 'polypeptide(L)'
;LLEGLDGVNKMSKSLGNYIGVTDAPNDMFAKTLSISDELMWRWYELLSEKSTEEIANLKSDVASGKAHPKAVKEALALEITARYNGEAAAKEAKAEFDRVHSQNQIPTEIAEFELKAGVWVVEALTACGLASSNSQARRDIAANAVSINQKKLSDEQLKLEAGEYILQVGKRKFAKLKVT
;
A
#
# COMPACT_ATOMS: atom_id res chain seq x y z
N LEU A 1 -20.55 -16.02 -2.45
CA LEU A 1 -19.45 -15.82 -1.47
C LEU A 1 -18.44 -14.90 -2.12
N LEU A 2 -17.85 -13.98 -1.35
CA LEU A 2 -16.88 -13.00 -1.83
C LEU A 2 -15.46 -13.52 -1.60
N GLU A 3 -14.68 -13.59 -2.67
CA GLU A 3 -13.24 -13.87 -2.65
C GLU A 3 -12.49 -12.69 -2.05
N GLY A 4 -11.44 -12.99 -1.28
CA GLY A 4 -10.60 -12.00 -0.64
C GLY A 4 -9.61 -11.35 -1.60
N LEU A 5 -8.65 -10.62 -1.02
CA LEU A 5 -7.63 -9.88 -1.78
C LEU A 5 -6.76 -10.78 -2.68
N ASP A 6 -6.69 -12.07 -2.38
CA ASP A 6 -5.96 -13.08 -3.14
C ASP A 6 -6.74 -13.60 -4.36
N GLY A 7 -8.05 -13.31 -4.46
CA GLY A 7 -8.92 -13.75 -5.56
C GLY A 7 -9.21 -15.24 -5.61
N VAL A 8 -8.77 -16.01 -4.61
CA VAL A 8 -8.91 -17.48 -4.59
C VAL A 8 -9.69 -17.92 -3.35
N ASN A 9 -9.25 -17.48 -2.17
CA ASN A 9 -9.88 -17.91 -0.93
C ASN A 9 -10.97 -16.92 -0.52
N LYS A 10 -11.94 -17.41 0.25
CA LYS A 10 -12.90 -16.52 0.93
C LYS A 10 -12.13 -15.54 1.82
N MET A 11 -12.65 -14.32 1.95
CA MET A 11 -12.15 -13.35 2.91
C MET A 11 -12.07 -13.94 4.32
N SER A 12 -10.90 -13.84 4.95
CA SER A 12 -10.69 -14.21 6.34
C SER A 12 -9.55 -13.40 6.96
N LYS A 13 -9.66 -13.16 8.28
CA LYS A 13 -8.59 -12.53 9.05
C LYS A 13 -7.33 -13.39 9.10
N SER A 14 -7.50 -14.72 9.21
CA SER A 14 -6.39 -15.67 9.30
C SER A 14 -5.53 -15.72 8.03
N LEU A 15 -6.11 -15.52 6.86
CA LEU A 15 -5.37 -15.49 5.59
C LEU A 15 -4.84 -14.09 5.23
N GLY A 16 -5.18 -13.07 6.01
CA GLY A 16 -4.79 -11.68 5.71
C GLY A 16 -5.40 -11.13 4.41
N ASN A 17 -6.38 -11.82 3.82
CA ASN A 17 -6.97 -11.48 2.52
C ASN A 17 -8.29 -10.70 2.66
N TYR A 18 -8.43 -9.86 3.68
CA TYR A 18 -9.69 -9.19 4.02
C TYR A 18 -9.54 -7.67 4.10
N ILE A 19 -10.68 -6.98 3.99
CA ILE A 19 -10.85 -5.57 4.32
C ILE A 19 -11.79 -5.49 5.52
N GLY A 20 -11.33 -4.87 6.61
CA GLY A 20 -12.16 -4.62 7.78
C GLY A 20 -13.04 -3.41 7.57
N VAL A 21 -14.29 -3.45 8.06
CA VAL A 21 -15.19 -2.28 8.03
C VAL A 21 -14.68 -1.12 8.88
N THR A 22 -13.77 -1.40 9.82
CA THR A 22 -13.09 -0.42 10.68
C THR A 22 -11.67 -0.12 10.22
N ASP A 23 -11.27 -0.58 9.02
CA ASP A 23 -9.95 -0.24 8.47
C ASP A 23 -9.90 1.27 8.20
N ALA A 24 -8.72 1.86 8.41
CA ALA A 24 -8.48 3.26 8.11
C ALA A 24 -8.78 3.55 6.61
N PRO A 25 -9.18 4.77 6.25
CA PRO A 25 -9.53 5.12 4.87
C PRO A 25 -8.44 4.76 3.85
N ASN A 26 -7.18 5.05 4.20
CA ASN A 26 -6.01 4.75 3.36
C ASN A 26 -5.84 3.25 3.12
N ASP A 27 -6.00 2.43 4.17
CA ASP A 27 -5.88 0.98 4.09
C ASP A 27 -7.03 0.38 3.28
N MET A 28 -8.27 0.82 3.52
CA MET A 28 -9.44 0.34 2.80
C MET A 28 -9.35 0.65 1.30
N PHE A 29 -8.92 1.87 0.96
CA PHE A 29 -8.72 2.29 -0.42
C PHE A 29 -7.61 1.47 -1.09
N ALA A 30 -6.44 1.35 -0.45
CA ALA A 30 -5.30 0.62 -0.98
C ALA A 30 -5.57 -0.89 -1.14
N LYS A 31 -6.23 -1.52 -0.15
CA LYS A 31 -6.60 -2.94 -0.23
C LYS A 31 -7.60 -3.19 -1.35
N THR A 32 -8.61 -2.33 -1.52
CA THR A 32 -9.54 -2.45 -2.65
C THR A 32 -8.80 -2.37 -3.98
N LEU A 33 -7.83 -1.46 -4.11
CA LEU A 33 -7.02 -1.35 -5.34
C LEU A 33 -6.07 -2.52 -5.59
N SER A 34 -5.74 -3.30 -4.56
CA SER A 34 -4.81 -4.43 -4.68
C SER A 34 -5.41 -5.65 -5.38
N ILE A 35 -6.73 -5.74 -5.51
CA ILE A 35 -7.39 -6.84 -6.21
C ILE A 35 -7.08 -6.80 -7.71
N SER A 36 -7.15 -7.97 -8.37
CA SER A 36 -6.97 -8.06 -9.82
C SER A 36 -8.11 -7.36 -10.58
N ASP A 37 -7.83 -6.93 -11.80
CA ASP A 37 -8.83 -6.29 -12.67
C ASP A 37 -9.96 -7.27 -13.04
N GLU A 38 -9.68 -8.57 -13.04
CA GLU A 38 -10.68 -9.62 -13.22
C GLU A 38 -11.59 -9.75 -11.97
N LEU A 39 -10.99 -9.80 -10.77
CA LEU A 39 -11.74 -9.93 -9.52
C LEU A 39 -12.61 -8.71 -9.21
N MET A 40 -12.17 -7.53 -9.65
CA MET A 40 -12.90 -6.27 -9.49
C MET A 40 -14.37 -6.37 -9.92
N TRP A 41 -14.68 -7.11 -10.99
CA TRP A 41 -16.05 -7.26 -11.47
C TRP A 41 -16.95 -8.01 -10.49
N ARG A 42 -16.39 -9.04 -9.84
CA ARG A 42 -17.09 -9.78 -8.81
C ARG A 42 -17.39 -8.89 -7.59
N TRP A 43 -16.45 -8.00 -7.26
CA TRP A 43 -16.64 -7.01 -6.21
C TRP A 43 -17.67 -5.95 -6.59
N TYR A 44 -17.69 -5.47 -7.83
CA TYR A 44 -18.76 -4.60 -8.33
C TYR A 44 -20.13 -5.23 -8.14
N GLU A 45 -20.31 -6.47 -8.62
CA GLU A 45 -21.59 -7.18 -8.55
C GLU A 45 -22.08 -7.42 -7.12
N LEU A 46 -21.17 -7.60 -6.16
CA LEU A 46 -21.52 -7.95 -4.79
C LEU A 46 -21.54 -6.77 -3.82
N LEU A 47 -20.78 -5.71 -4.10
CA LEU A 47 -20.54 -4.62 -3.16
C LEU A 47 -20.95 -3.25 -3.70
N SER A 48 -20.99 -3.03 -5.00
CA SER A 48 -21.35 -1.71 -5.54
C SER A 48 -22.87 -1.48 -5.48
N GLU A 49 -23.26 -0.23 -5.34
CA GLU A 49 -24.64 0.24 -5.50
C GLU A 49 -25.08 0.34 -6.97
N LYS A 50 -24.15 0.15 -7.90
CA LYS A 50 -24.44 0.15 -9.34
C LYS A 50 -25.38 -0.99 -9.73
N SER A 51 -26.30 -0.66 -10.63
CA SER A 51 -27.14 -1.64 -11.29
C SER A 51 -26.34 -2.58 -12.18
N THR A 52 -26.90 -3.77 -12.45
CA THR A 52 -26.29 -4.75 -13.38
C THR A 52 -26.05 -4.15 -14.77
N GLU A 53 -26.90 -3.25 -15.22
CA GLU A 53 -26.75 -2.56 -16.51
C GLU A 53 -25.55 -1.61 -16.50
N GLU A 54 -25.39 -0.79 -15.44
CA GLU A 54 -24.21 0.07 -15.28
C GLU A 54 -22.91 -0.74 -15.21
N ILE A 55 -22.92 -1.87 -14.51
CA ILE A 55 -21.75 -2.76 -14.42
C ILE A 55 -21.44 -3.36 -15.80
N ALA A 56 -22.45 -3.78 -16.56
CA ALA A 56 -22.27 -4.30 -17.91
C ALA A 56 -21.69 -3.23 -18.86
N ASN A 57 -22.14 -1.99 -18.75
CA ASN A 57 -21.59 -0.86 -19.50
C ASN A 57 -20.13 -0.59 -19.13
N LEU A 58 -19.76 -0.63 -17.85
CA LEU A 58 -18.37 -0.50 -17.41
C LEU A 58 -17.48 -1.62 -17.98
N LYS A 59 -17.95 -2.87 -17.97
CA LYS A 59 -17.22 -4.00 -18.58
C LYS A 59 -16.98 -3.78 -20.08
N SER A 60 -18.00 -3.31 -20.79
CA SER A 60 -17.91 -2.99 -22.23
C SER A 60 -16.95 -1.82 -22.52
N ASP A 61 -17.01 -0.77 -21.71
CA ASP A 61 -16.12 0.39 -21.83
C ASP A 61 -14.65 -0.01 -21.57
N VAL A 62 -14.39 -0.92 -20.63
CA VAL A 62 -13.03 -1.46 -20.41
C VAL A 62 -12.59 -2.36 -21.56
N ALA A 63 -13.45 -3.27 -22.03
CA ALA A 63 -13.12 -4.19 -23.12
C ALA A 63 -12.84 -3.46 -24.46
N SER A 64 -13.51 -2.34 -24.70
CA SER A 64 -13.32 -1.49 -25.88
C SER A 64 -12.15 -0.49 -25.74
N GLY A 65 -11.55 -0.38 -24.55
CA GLY A 65 -10.49 0.59 -24.26
C GLY A 65 -10.98 2.03 -24.05
N LYS A 66 -12.29 2.26 -24.03
CA LYS A 66 -12.90 3.57 -23.71
C LYS A 66 -12.64 3.98 -22.25
N ALA A 67 -12.55 3.02 -21.35
CA ALA A 67 -12.16 3.22 -19.96
C ALA A 67 -10.94 2.38 -19.59
N HIS A 68 -10.03 2.94 -18.79
CA HIS A 68 -8.89 2.19 -18.27
C HIS A 68 -9.32 1.39 -17.02
N PRO A 69 -8.97 0.09 -16.90
CA PRO A 69 -9.41 -0.75 -15.77
C PRO A 69 -9.01 -0.18 -14.41
N LYS A 70 -7.80 0.39 -14.30
CA LYS A 70 -7.36 1.13 -13.09
C LYS A 70 -8.35 2.22 -12.65
N ALA A 71 -8.87 3.03 -13.58
CA ALA A 71 -9.78 4.13 -13.25
C ALA A 71 -11.13 3.59 -12.75
N VAL A 72 -11.60 2.50 -13.34
CA VAL A 72 -12.81 1.79 -12.88
C VAL A 72 -12.56 1.21 -11.47
N LYS A 73 -11.41 0.59 -11.22
CA LYS A 73 -11.06 0.06 -9.89
C LYS A 73 -10.92 1.16 -8.83
N GLU A 74 -10.38 2.32 -9.20
CA GLU A 74 -10.31 3.49 -8.34
C GLU A 74 -11.71 4.01 -7.97
N ALA A 75 -12.67 3.97 -8.91
CA ALA A 75 -14.05 4.35 -8.61
C ALA A 75 -14.70 3.38 -7.60
N LEU A 76 -14.47 2.08 -7.72
CA LEU A 76 -14.92 1.09 -6.74
C LEU A 76 -14.27 1.31 -5.36
N ALA A 77 -12.96 1.57 -5.33
CA ALA A 77 -12.22 1.85 -4.10
C ALA A 77 -12.74 3.11 -3.40
N LEU A 78 -13.05 4.16 -4.16
CA LEU A 78 -13.70 5.37 -3.64
C LEU A 78 -15.07 5.05 -3.03
N GLU A 79 -15.91 4.31 -3.76
CA GLU A 79 -17.27 3.95 -3.32
C GLU A 79 -17.24 3.16 -2.01
N ILE A 80 -16.44 2.09 -1.95
CA ILE A 80 -16.30 1.26 -0.75
C ILE A 80 -15.75 2.08 0.42
N THR A 81 -14.72 2.89 0.19
CA THR A 81 -14.12 3.72 1.25
C THR A 81 -15.12 4.76 1.77
N ALA A 82 -15.85 5.41 0.86
CA ALA A 82 -16.84 6.43 1.22
C ALA A 82 -18.00 5.86 2.03
N ARG A 83 -18.43 4.62 1.72
CA ARG A 83 -19.50 3.95 2.47
C ARG A 83 -19.19 3.79 3.95
N TYR A 84 -17.94 3.50 4.31
CA TYR A 84 -17.56 3.21 5.70
C TYR A 84 -16.86 4.38 6.41
N ASN A 85 -16.20 5.27 5.68
CA ASN A 85 -15.41 6.36 6.24
C ASN A 85 -15.91 7.77 5.84
N GLY A 86 -16.93 7.87 4.98
CA GLY A 86 -17.45 9.13 4.45
C GLY A 86 -16.69 9.63 3.20
N GLU A 87 -17.36 10.47 2.41
CA GLU A 87 -16.82 10.94 1.13
C GLU A 87 -15.52 11.73 1.25
N ALA A 88 -15.40 12.58 2.27
CA ALA A 88 -14.22 13.41 2.47
C ALA A 88 -12.98 12.54 2.70
N ALA A 89 -13.08 11.57 3.62
CA ALA A 89 -12.01 10.63 3.92
C ALA A 89 -11.62 9.77 2.72
N ALA A 90 -12.60 9.35 1.89
CA ALA A 90 -12.32 8.59 0.67
C ALA A 90 -11.55 9.42 -0.38
N LYS A 91 -11.92 10.68 -0.56
CA LYS A 91 -11.23 11.61 -1.46
C LYS A 91 -9.81 11.90 -0.97
N GLU A 92 -9.64 12.08 0.34
CA GLU A 92 -8.32 12.24 0.97
C GLU A 92 -7.46 10.98 0.80
N ALA A 93 -8.02 9.79 1.02
CA ALA A 93 -7.31 8.53 0.83
C ALA A 93 -6.85 8.31 -0.62
N LYS A 94 -7.68 8.69 -1.60
CA LYS A 94 -7.27 8.69 -3.00
C LYS A 94 -6.13 9.66 -3.26
N ALA A 95 -6.23 10.90 -2.76
CA ALA A 95 -5.20 11.92 -2.94
C ALA A 95 -3.87 11.49 -2.30
N GLU A 96 -3.92 10.92 -1.09
CA GLU A 96 -2.78 10.31 -0.40
C GLU A 96 -2.17 9.18 -1.24
N PHE A 97 -3.01 8.26 -1.72
CA PHE A 97 -2.56 7.13 -2.54
C PHE A 97 -1.85 7.61 -3.81
N ASP A 98 -2.42 8.58 -4.52
CA ASP A 98 -1.82 9.17 -5.71
C ASP A 98 -0.48 9.87 -5.40
N ARG A 99 -0.40 10.58 -4.27
CA ARG A 99 0.82 11.27 -3.83
C ARG A 99 1.95 10.29 -3.51
N VAL A 100 1.64 9.21 -2.78
CA VAL A 100 2.63 8.20 -2.38
C VAL A 100 3.03 7.31 -3.56
N HIS A 101 2.06 6.77 -4.29
CA HIS A 101 2.31 5.73 -5.29
C HIS A 101 2.61 6.26 -6.69
N SER A 102 2.02 7.40 -7.07
CA SER A 102 2.24 8.00 -8.39
C SER A 102 3.37 9.04 -8.35
N GLN A 103 3.54 9.76 -7.24
CA GLN A 103 4.53 10.85 -7.12
C GLN A 103 5.76 10.49 -6.26
N ASN A 104 5.89 9.25 -5.76
CA ASN A 104 6.98 8.78 -4.89
C ASN A 104 7.21 9.65 -3.64
N GLN A 105 6.17 10.28 -3.10
CA GLN A 105 6.31 11.06 -1.88
C GLN A 105 6.25 10.16 -0.64
N ILE A 106 6.74 10.69 0.48
CA ILE A 106 6.67 10.01 1.78
C ILE A 106 5.20 9.93 2.22
N PRO A 107 4.72 8.76 2.70
CA PRO A 107 3.40 8.63 3.31
C PRO A 107 3.22 9.56 4.52
N THR A 108 2.01 10.07 4.71
CA THR A 108 1.68 10.88 5.91
C THR A 108 1.77 10.03 7.18
N GLU A 109 1.38 8.76 7.09
CA GLU A 109 1.49 7.78 8.17
C GLU A 109 2.59 6.78 7.86
N ILE A 110 3.58 6.68 8.75
CA ILE A 110 4.70 5.76 8.63
C ILE A 110 4.80 4.99 9.95
N ALA A 111 5.01 3.67 9.85
CA ALA A 111 5.26 2.84 11.02
C ALA A 111 6.50 3.35 11.78
N GLU A 112 6.34 3.61 13.08
CA GLU A 112 7.41 4.08 13.94
C GLU A 112 8.08 2.90 14.68
N PHE A 113 9.40 2.92 14.76
CA PHE A 113 10.22 1.92 15.43
C PHE A 113 11.26 2.61 16.32
N GLU A 114 11.69 1.93 17.38
CA GLU A 114 12.75 2.41 18.28
C GLU A 114 13.85 1.36 18.39
N LEU A 115 15.11 1.76 18.15
CA LEU A 115 16.30 0.91 18.26
C LEU A 115 17.41 1.64 19.03
N LYS A 116 18.42 0.88 19.45
CA LYS A 116 19.55 1.44 20.19
C LYS A 116 20.59 2.10 19.29
N ALA A 117 21.22 3.16 19.79
CA ALA A 117 22.36 3.80 19.13
C ALA A 117 23.48 2.81 18.79
N GLY A 118 24.09 3.00 17.62
CA GLY A 118 25.10 2.10 17.06
C GLY A 118 24.53 0.91 16.31
N VAL A 119 23.20 0.84 16.13
CA VAL A 119 22.56 -0.21 15.32
C VAL A 119 23.05 -0.16 13.89
N TRP A 120 23.36 -1.33 13.34
CA TRP A 120 23.81 -1.45 11.97
C TRP A 120 22.63 -1.25 11.01
N VAL A 121 22.83 -0.46 9.94
CA VAL A 121 21.74 -0.04 9.04
C VAL A 121 20.97 -1.22 8.42
N VAL A 122 21.66 -2.34 8.14
CA VAL A 122 21.04 -3.55 7.60
C VAL A 122 20.13 -4.22 8.63
N GLU A 123 20.54 -4.24 9.90
CA GLU A 123 19.70 -4.73 11.01
C GLU A 123 18.51 -3.80 11.26
N ALA A 124 18.72 -2.49 11.13
CA ALA A 124 17.63 -1.53 11.23
C ALA A 124 16.56 -1.76 10.14
N LEU A 125 16.97 -2.01 8.90
CA LEU A 125 16.05 -2.30 7.79
C LEU A 125 15.24 -3.59 8.01
N THR A 126 15.84 -4.62 8.59
CA THR A 126 15.13 -5.86 8.90
C THR A 126 14.25 -5.75 10.13
N ALA A 127 14.73 -5.11 11.19
CA ALA A 127 13.96 -4.85 12.41
C ALA A 127 12.72 -3.99 12.14
N CYS A 128 12.81 -3.03 11.21
CA CYS A 128 11.67 -2.22 10.76
C CYS A 128 10.76 -2.94 9.73
N GLY A 129 11.02 -4.22 9.42
CA GLY A 129 10.22 -5.00 8.47
C GLY A 129 10.35 -4.58 7.00
N LEU A 130 11.33 -3.74 6.66
CA LEU A 130 11.53 -3.26 5.28
C LEU A 130 12.17 -4.34 4.39
N ALA A 131 12.98 -5.21 4.99
CA ALA A 131 13.59 -6.37 4.34
C ALA A 131 13.28 -7.66 5.10
N SER A 132 13.11 -8.77 4.39
CA SER A 132 12.82 -10.08 4.99
C SER A 132 14.04 -10.73 5.67
N SER A 133 15.25 -10.26 5.37
CA SER A 133 16.50 -10.74 5.94
C SER A 133 17.63 -9.74 5.72
N ASN A 134 18.72 -9.86 6.50
CA ASN A 134 19.89 -8.99 6.36
C ASN A 134 20.53 -9.13 4.97
N SER A 135 20.51 -10.35 4.41
CA SER A 135 20.98 -10.59 3.04
C SER A 135 20.13 -9.89 1.98
N GLN A 136 18.81 -9.81 2.17
CA GLN A 136 17.94 -9.03 1.28
C GLN A 136 18.23 -7.54 1.42
N ALA A 137 18.34 -7.02 2.64
CA ALA A 137 18.67 -5.62 2.87
C ALA A 137 20.00 -5.20 2.21
N ARG A 138 21.07 -6.00 2.34
CA ARG A 138 22.33 -5.74 1.63
C ARG A 138 22.16 -5.68 0.11
N ARG A 139 21.41 -6.63 -0.47
CA ARG A 139 21.09 -6.61 -1.92
C ARG A 139 20.34 -5.35 -2.32
N ASP A 140 19.39 -4.91 -1.52
CA ASP A 140 18.62 -3.69 -1.77
C ASP A 140 19.52 -2.44 -1.71
N ILE A 141 20.48 -2.38 -0.77
CA ILE A 141 21.47 -1.29 -0.70
C ILE A 141 22.36 -1.30 -1.95
N ALA A 142 22.92 -2.46 -2.31
CA ALA A 142 23.76 -2.61 -3.50
C ALA A 142 23.02 -2.28 -4.80
N ALA A 143 21.71 -2.56 -4.86
CA ALA A 143 20.84 -2.20 -5.97
C ALA A 143 20.40 -0.71 -5.97
N ASN A 144 20.95 0.12 -5.07
CA ASN A 144 20.60 1.53 -4.91
C ASN A 144 19.10 1.74 -4.62
N ALA A 145 18.46 0.76 -3.99
CA ALA A 145 17.04 0.77 -3.66
C ALA A 145 16.76 1.39 -2.28
N VAL A 146 17.78 1.57 -1.43
CA VAL A 146 17.63 2.10 -0.08
C VAL A 146 17.92 3.60 -0.01
N SER A 147 17.06 4.33 0.71
CA SER A 147 17.28 5.75 1.04
C SER A 147 17.10 5.97 2.55
N ILE A 148 17.87 6.91 3.11
CA ILE A 148 17.67 7.46 4.45
C ILE A 148 17.38 8.95 4.29
N ASN A 149 16.27 9.43 4.84
CA ASN A 149 15.84 10.83 4.72
C ASN A 149 15.85 11.32 3.26
N GLN A 150 15.32 10.48 2.35
CA GLN A 150 15.29 10.65 0.89
C GLN A 150 16.67 10.71 0.19
N LYS A 151 17.77 10.50 0.91
CA LYS A 151 19.12 10.41 0.32
C LYS A 151 19.49 8.95 0.13
N LYS A 152 20.03 8.61 -1.05
CA LYS A 152 20.46 7.25 -1.35
C LYS A 152 21.55 6.79 -0.39
N LEU A 153 21.39 5.59 0.14
CA LEU A 153 22.37 4.95 0.99
C LEU A 153 23.29 4.09 0.13
N SER A 154 24.60 4.35 0.19
CA SER A 154 25.62 3.54 -0.48
C SER A 154 26.46 2.71 0.49
N ASP A 155 26.55 3.12 1.76
CA ASP A 155 27.35 2.43 2.76
C ASP A 155 26.49 1.42 3.53
N GLU A 156 26.67 0.14 3.20
CA GLU A 156 26.01 -0.94 3.93
C GLU A 156 26.56 -1.17 5.34
N GLN A 157 27.73 -0.61 5.70
CA GLN A 157 28.34 -0.75 7.04
C GLN A 157 27.94 0.37 8.01
N LEU A 158 27.14 1.33 7.54
CA LEU A 158 26.70 2.46 8.34
C LEU A 158 26.07 2.00 9.67
N LYS A 159 26.51 2.62 10.76
CA LYS A 159 25.87 2.52 12.08
C LYS A 159 25.09 3.80 12.34
N LEU A 160 23.84 3.65 12.74
CA LEU A 160 22.97 4.78 13.04
C LEU A 160 23.25 5.28 14.45
N GLU A 161 23.55 6.57 14.56
CA GLU A 161 23.71 7.25 15.84
C GLU A 161 22.35 7.65 16.42
N ALA A 162 22.33 8.23 17.62
CA ALA A 162 21.08 8.71 18.21
C ALA A 162 20.44 9.79 17.33
N GLY A 163 19.16 9.64 17.03
CA GLY A 163 18.44 10.54 16.12
C GLY A 163 17.19 9.92 15.50
N GLU A 164 16.52 10.67 14.64
CA GLU A 164 15.35 10.23 13.87
C GLU A 164 15.70 10.04 12.40
N TYR A 165 15.26 8.92 11.83
CA TYR A 165 15.56 8.52 10.46
C TYR A 165 14.29 8.08 9.75
N ILE A 166 14.08 8.53 8.52
CA ILE A 166 13.09 7.95 7.61
C ILE A 166 13.83 6.96 6.71
N LEU A 167 13.62 5.68 6.96
CA LEU A 167 14.14 4.58 6.17
C LEU A 167 13.18 4.28 5.03
N GLN A 168 13.71 4.11 3.82
CA GLN A 168 12.93 3.81 2.63
C GLN A 168 13.61 2.69 1.83
N VAL A 169 12.83 1.68 1.41
CA VAL A 169 13.25 0.65 0.46
C VAL A 169 12.34 0.67 -0.77
N GLY A 170 12.93 0.94 -1.93
CA GLY A 170 12.21 1.11 -3.17
C GLY A 170 11.23 2.29 -3.13
N LYS A 171 10.10 2.16 -3.83
CA LYS A 171 9.10 3.22 -3.95
C LYS A 171 7.99 3.18 -2.87
N ARG A 172 7.89 2.08 -2.11
CA ARG A 172 6.67 1.76 -1.35
C ARG A 172 6.89 1.40 0.11
N LYS A 173 8.11 1.02 0.52
CA LYS A 173 8.37 0.60 1.90
C LYS A 173 9.03 1.74 2.66
N PHE A 174 8.39 2.18 3.74
CA PHE A 174 8.86 3.27 4.59
C PHE A 174 8.77 2.86 6.05
N ALA A 175 9.74 3.30 6.86
CA ALA A 175 9.69 3.22 8.31
C ALA A 175 10.32 4.48 8.90
N LYS A 176 9.74 4.98 9.99
CA LYS A 176 10.34 6.04 10.80
C LYS A 176 11.03 5.35 11.97
N LEU A 177 12.35 5.50 12.05
CA LEU A 177 13.18 4.89 13.05
C LEU A 177 13.72 5.97 13.99
N LYS A 178 13.41 5.83 15.27
CA LYS A 178 14.05 6.59 16.34
C LYS A 178 15.18 5.74 16.93
N VAL A 179 16.36 6.33 17.03
CA VAL A 179 17.54 5.68 17.58
C VAL A 179 17.91 6.39 18.88
N THR A 180 18.01 5.64 19.98
CA THR A 180 18.27 6.16 21.34
C THR A 180 19.45 5.47 22.00
#